data_AF-A0A6L7X184-F1
#
_entry.id   AF-A0A6L7X184-F1
#
_cell.length_a   1.000
_cell.length_b   1.000
_cell.length_c   1.000
_cell.angle_alpha   90.00
_cell.angle_beta   90.00
_cell.angle_gamma   90.00
#
_symmetry.space_group_name_H-M   'P 1'
#
loop_
_entity.id
_entity.type
_entity.pdbx_description
1 polymer ?
#
loop_
_entity_poly.entity_id
_entity_poly.type
_entity_poly.pdbx_seq_one_letter_code
_entity_poly.pdbx_strand_id
1 'polypeptide(L)'
;MGSNSTEVAYNLSLARLLRHEGLNAEGEQRHIFGKSHGQADVVLDFDDYAVVIEAEFGSPAKADADKRFPTTAPAVVNGLPVRLVIAVGYPRRLADLPESQTQANLALCDDLIIACRYFGEAWSEEGTGSVTSLAEVLRDYWVQSDNGIGIEETVRRAASAIATASDILARVEPGDRGEQDGPSTKALIWLNAMLFQE
;
A
#
# COMPACT_ATOMS: atom_id res chain seq x y z
N MET A 1 22.55 21.10 0.86
CA MET A 1 22.57 19.70 0.41
C MET A 1 21.53 18.82 1.13
N GLY A 2 20.56 19.36 1.88
CA GLY A 2 19.77 18.57 2.84
C GLY A 2 18.24 18.51 2.67
N SER A 3 17.65 19.00 1.58
CA SER A 3 16.18 18.88 1.37
C SER A 3 15.80 17.54 0.76
N ASN A 4 16.52 17.14 -0.30
CA ASN A 4 16.25 15.89 -1.03
C ASN A 4 16.43 14.64 -0.16
N SER A 5 17.38 14.63 0.79
CA SER A 5 17.60 13.47 1.67
C SER A 5 16.48 13.31 2.70
N THR A 6 15.93 14.42 3.19
CA THR A 6 14.86 14.41 4.17
C THR A 6 13.55 13.96 3.55
N GLU A 7 13.18 14.49 2.37
CA GLU A 7 12.00 14.03 1.62
C GLU A 7 12.08 12.52 1.35
N VAL A 8 13.25 12.05 0.92
CA VAL A 8 13.54 10.62 0.74
C VAL A 8 13.26 9.80 2.00
N ALA A 9 13.77 10.24 3.15
CA ALA A 9 13.52 9.55 4.41
C ALA A 9 12.03 9.51 4.78
N TYR A 10 11.27 10.57 4.46
CA TYR A 10 9.82 10.64 4.69
C TYR A 10 9.05 9.73 3.73
N ASN A 11 9.43 9.66 2.45
CA ASN A 11 8.84 8.75 1.45
C ASN A 11 9.03 7.28 1.85
N LEU A 12 10.26 6.91 2.24
CA LEU A 12 10.57 5.57 2.73
C LEU A 12 9.80 5.23 4.02
N SER A 13 9.63 6.21 4.91
CA SER A 13 8.86 6.05 6.14
C SER A 13 7.36 5.91 5.86
N LEU A 14 6.82 6.67 4.90
CA LEU A 14 5.44 6.56 4.45
C LEU A 14 5.15 5.14 3.94
N ALA A 15 6.00 4.62 3.05
CA ALA A 15 5.86 3.25 2.54
C ALA A 15 5.88 2.20 3.68
N ARG A 16 6.78 2.36 4.67
CA ARG A 16 6.81 1.47 5.85
C ARG A 16 5.53 1.53 6.67
N LEU A 17 4.99 2.73 6.91
CA LEU A 17 3.75 2.90 7.67
C LEU A 17 2.55 2.33 6.92
N LEU A 18 2.46 2.52 5.60
CA LEU A 18 1.42 1.92 4.78
C LEU A 18 1.50 0.37 4.79
N ARG A 19 2.71 -0.21 4.85
CA ARG A 19 2.87 -1.65 5.10
C ARG A 19 2.38 -2.10 6.47
N HIS A 20 2.60 -1.29 7.51
CA HIS A 20 2.03 -1.57 8.83
C HIS A 20 0.49 -1.51 8.83
N GLU A 21 -0.09 -0.72 7.94
CA GLU A 21 -1.54 -0.64 7.68
C GLU A 21 -2.06 -1.77 6.76
N GLY A 22 -1.20 -2.73 6.39
CA GLY A 22 -1.56 -3.93 5.62
C GLY A 22 -1.53 -3.76 4.10
N LEU A 23 -0.95 -2.67 3.58
CA LEU A 23 -0.85 -2.43 2.14
C LEU A 23 0.52 -2.85 1.60
N ASN A 24 0.56 -3.40 0.39
CA ASN A 24 1.82 -3.75 -0.26
C ASN A 24 2.51 -2.51 -0.86
N ALA A 25 3.13 -1.70 -0.01
CA ALA A 25 3.77 -0.44 -0.38
C ALA A 25 5.30 -0.52 -0.44
N GLU A 26 5.88 0.09 -1.47
CA GLU A 26 7.31 0.21 -1.71
C GLU A 26 7.70 1.67 -1.89
N GLY A 27 8.72 2.14 -1.17
CA GLY A 27 9.20 3.51 -1.28
C GLY A 27 10.40 3.59 -2.22
N GLU A 28 10.44 4.65 -3.02
CA GLU A 28 11.60 5.11 -3.78
C GLU A 28 12.34 4.06 -4.61
N GLN A 29 11.60 3.24 -5.33
CA GLN A 29 12.20 2.38 -6.36
C GLN A 29 12.15 3.09 -7.71
N ARG A 30 13.28 3.00 -8.44
CA ARG A 30 13.33 3.46 -9.84
C ARG A 30 12.47 2.53 -10.68
N HIS A 31 11.32 3.00 -11.14
CA HIS A 31 10.44 2.25 -12.02
C HIS A 31 10.51 2.78 -13.46
N ILE A 32 10.27 1.91 -14.44
CA ILE A 32 10.20 2.30 -15.85
C ILE A 32 8.75 2.64 -16.18
N PHE A 33 8.45 3.91 -16.42
CA PHE A 33 7.10 4.37 -16.80
C PHE A 33 7.02 4.50 -18.32
N GLY A 34 6.71 3.40 -19.02
CA GLY A 34 6.63 3.40 -20.47
C GLY A 34 7.98 3.72 -21.16
N LYS A 35 8.07 4.84 -21.90
CA LYS A 35 9.30 5.29 -22.59
C LYS A 35 10.11 6.32 -21.80
N SER A 36 9.61 6.77 -20.65
CA SER A 36 10.25 7.76 -19.79
C SER A 36 10.76 7.09 -18.52
N HIS A 37 12.02 7.37 -18.16
CA HIS A 37 12.51 7.05 -16.82
C HIS A 37 11.91 8.04 -15.83
N GLY A 38 11.29 7.53 -14.78
CA GLY A 38 10.79 8.29 -13.66
C GLY A 38 11.01 7.50 -12.38
N GLN A 39 10.68 8.06 -11.24
CA GLN A 39 10.67 7.36 -9.96
C GLN A 39 9.41 7.84 -9.26
N ALA A 40 8.52 6.94 -8.89
CA ALA A 40 7.44 7.29 -7.96
C ALA A 40 8.05 7.35 -6.56
N ASP A 41 7.51 8.21 -5.71
CA ASP A 41 8.00 8.31 -4.33
C ASP A 41 7.55 7.09 -3.51
N VAL A 42 6.30 6.65 -3.69
CA VAL A 42 5.80 5.36 -3.19
C VAL A 42 4.92 4.69 -4.25
N VAL A 43 5.06 3.38 -4.39
CA VAL A 43 4.21 2.52 -5.22
C VAL A 43 3.47 1.54 -4.31
N LEU A 44 2.21 1.29 -4.62
CA LEU A 44 1.42 0.24 -3.99
C LEU A 44 0.93 -0.72 -5.08
N ASP A 45 1.29 -1.98 -4.92
CA ASP A 45 0.90 -3.04 -5.84
C ASP A 45 -0.35 -3.74 -5.33
N PHE A 46 -1.37 -3.77 -6.19
CA PHE A 46 -2.61 -4.52 -6.02
C PHE A 46 -2.64 -5.63 -7.08
N ASP A 47 -3.52 -6.62 -6.93
CA ASP A 47 -3.51 -7.81 -7.79
C ASP A 47 -3.57 -7.48 -9.30
N ASP A 48 -4.39 -6.50 -9.69
CA ASP A 48 -4.63 -6.14 -11.09
C ASP A 48 -4.20 -4.71 -11.48
N TYR A 49 -3.67 -3.94 -10.53
CA TYR A 49 -3.31 -2.54 -10.77
C TYR A 49 -2.29 -2.00 -9.77
N ALA A 50 -1.70 -0.86 -10.09
CA ALA A 50 -0.86 -0.12 -9.18
C ALA A 50 -1.52 1.20 -8.75
N VAL A 51 -1.19 1.64 -7.54
CA VAL A 51 -1.42 3.01 -7.07
C VAL A 51 -0.06 3.65 -6.83
N VAL A 52 0.08 4.91 -7.22
CA VAL A 52 1.33 5.66 -7.00
C VAL A 52 1.06 6.86 -6.11
N ILE A 53 2.02 7.16 -5.23
CA ILE A 53 2.01 8.35 -4.39
C ILE A 53 3.23 9.19 -4.76
N GLU A 54 2.98 10.47 -4.96
CA GLU A 54 3.97 11.53 -5.05
C GLU A 54 3.84 12.41 -3.82
N ALA A 55 4.95 12.77 -3.19
CA ALA A 55 4.93 13.50 -1.94
C ALA A 55 6.02 14.58 -1.88
N GLU A 56 5.67 15.75 -1.35
CA GLU A 56 6.60 16.87 -1.16
C GLU A 56 6.27 17.63 0.12
N PHE A 57 7.19 18.47 0.59
CA PHE A 57 6.89 19.37 1.71
C PHE A 57 6.05 20.59 1.30
N GLY A 58 4.95 20.81 2.02
CA GLY A 58 4.15 22.03 2.02
C GLY A 58 2.84 21.92 1.25
N SER A 59 2.91 21.58 -0.04
CA SER A 59 1.74 21.35 -0.90
C SER A 59 1.64 19.88 -1.27
N PRO A 60 0.45 19.38 -1.65
CA PRO A 60 0.35 18.10 -2.33
C PRO A 60 1.17 18.14 -3.63
N ALA A 61 1.98 17.11 -3.87
CA ALA A 61 2.87 16.98 -5.03
C ALA A 61 2.13 16.79 -6.40
N LYS A 62 1.06 17.55 -6.65
CA LYS A 62 0.26 17.48 -7.88
C LYS A 62 1.08 17.81 -9.13
N ALA A 63 1.96 18.82 -9.03
CA ALA A 63 2.76 19.26 -10.17
C ALA A 63 3.77 18.18 -10.62
N ASP A 64 4.43 17.54 -9.66
CA ASP A 64 5.36 16.44 -9.89
C ASP A 64 4.62 15.20 -10.41
N ALA A 65 3.47 14.89 -9.82
CA ALA A 65 2.57 13.84 -10.30
C ALA A 65 2.09 14.09 -11.75
N ASP A 66 1.66 15.30 -12.10
CA ASP A 66 1.19 15.68 -13.44
C ASP A 66 2.31 15.58 -14.49
N LYS A 67 3.54 15.84 -14.08
CA LYS A 67 4.72 15.72 -14.94
C LYS A 67 5.12 14.27 -15.20
N ARG A 68 5.02 13.40 -14.18
CA ARG A 68 5.47 12.01 -14.23
C ARG A 68 4.38 11.06 -14.74
N PHE A 69 3.13 11.31 -14.39
CA PHE A 69 1.99 10.44 -14.68
C PHE A 69 1.04 11.11 -15.68
N PRO A 70 1.01 10.63 -16.93
CA PRO A 70 0.16 11.21 -17.96
C PRO A 70 -1.32 11.09 -17.61
N THR A 71 -2.08 12.14 -17.94
CA THR A 71 -3.54 12.20 -17.76
C THR A 71 -4.32 11.46 -18.84
N THR A 72 -3.67 11.06 -19.95
CA THR A 72 -4.31 10.55 -21.18
C THR A 72 -4.02 9.10 -21.56
N ALA A 73 -3.08 8.39 -20.92
CA ALA A 73 -3.11 6.92 -20.82
C ALA A 73 -2.59 6.45 -19.45
N PRO A 74 -3.06 5.32 -18.89
CA PRO A 74 -2.53 4.79 -17.64
C PRO A 74 -1.05 4.42 -17.81
N ALA A 75 -0.20 4.93 -16.92
CA ALA A 75 1.18 4.48 -16.84
C ALA A 75 1.24 3.00 -16.41
N VAL A 76 2.34 2.31 -16.71
CA VAL A 76 2.56 0.93 -16.25
C VAL A 76 3.74 0.93 -15.29
N VAL A 77 3.58 0.30 -14.13
CA VAL A 77 4.57 0.16 -13.06
C VAL A 77 4.59 -1.29 -12.63
N ASN A 78 5.76 -1.91 -12.56
CA ASN A 78 5.90 -3.34 -12.21
C ASN A 78 5.01 -4.28 -13.06
N GLY A 79 4.67 -3.89 -14.29
CA GLY A 79 3.77 -4.65 -15.15
C GLY A 79 2.27 -4.40 -14.90
N LEU A 80 1.92 -3.59 -13.90
CA LEU A 80 0.57 -3.23 -13.52
C LEU A 80 0.17 -1.84 -14.04
N PRO A 81 -1.06 -1.65 -14.53
CA PRO A 81 -1.54 -0.33 -14.91
C PRO A 81 -1.79 0.53 -13.66
N VAL A 82 -1.29 1.76 -13.65
CA VAL A 82 -1.58 2.76 -12.62
C VAL A 82 -3.02 3.24 -12.80
N ARG A 83 -3.86 3.02 -11.79
CA ARG A 83 -5.27 3.45 -11.82
C ARG A 83 -5.55 4.71 -11.00
N LEU A 84 -4.80 4.88 -9.92
CA LEU A 84 -4.94 6.00 -9.00
C LEU A 84 -3.57 6.65 -8.79
N VAL A 85 -3.56 7.98 -8.83
CA VAL A 85 -2.40 8.80 -8.45
C VAL A 85 -2.80 9.59 -7.23
N ILE A 86 -1.96 9.56 -6.19
CA ILE A 86 -2.16 10.31 -4.96
C ILE A 86 -1.03 11.33 -4.83
N ALA A 87 -1.39 12.58 -4.60
CA ALA A 87 -0.47 13.64 -4.23
C ALA A 87 -0.59 13.90 -2.73
N VAL A 88 0.54 13.79 -2.02
CA VAL A 88 0.64 14.04 -0.58
C VAL A 88 1.49 15.27 -0.32
N GLY A 89 1.04 16.11 0.60
CA GLY A 89 1.78 17.25 1.12
C GLY A 89 2.15 16.99 2.57
N TYR A 90 3.46 16.86 2.84
CA TYR A 90 3.98 16.82 4.20
C TYR A 90 3.99 18.23 4.79
N PRO A 91 3.47 18.46 6.01
CA PRO A 91 3.58 19.77 6.64
C PRO A 91 5.03 20.23 6.76
N ARG A 92 5.32 21.49 6.43
CA ARG A 92 6.71 22.02 6.41
C ARG A 92 7.45 21.86 7.73
N ARG A 93 6.73 21.85 8.86
CA ARG A 93 7.33 21.64 10.20
C ARG A 93 8.07 20.31 10.32
N LEU A 94 7.71 19.29 9.52
CA LEU A 94 8.35 17.99 9.52
C LEU A 94 9.77 18.05 8.93
N ALA A 95 10.03 18.98 8.00
CA ALA A 95 11.34 19.15 7.37
C ALA A 95 12.43 19.61 8.36
N ASP A 96 12.04 20.24 9.47
CA ASP A 96 12.94 20.74 10.50
C ASP A 96 13.19 19.72 11.63
N LEU A 97 12.51 18.57 11.59
CA LEU A 97 12.64 17.53 12.62
C LEU A 97 13.82 16.58 12.33
N PRO A 98 14.36 15.89 13.34
CA PRO A 98 15.47 14.95 13.14
C PRO A 98 15.09 13.80 12.21
N GLU A 99 15.88 13.60 11.15
CA GLU A 99 15.69 12.52 10.15
C GLU A 99 15.73 11.12 10.78
N SER A 100 16.40 10.94 11.92
CA SER A 100 16.40 9.67 12.65
C SER A 100 15.03 9.29 13.23
N GLN A 101 14.09 10.24 13.31
CA GLN A 101 12.76 10.06 13.89
C GLN A 101 11.64 10.18 12.85
N THR A 102 11.97 10.19 11.55
CA THR A 102 11.03 10.45 10.45
C THR A 102 9.77 9.59 10.52
N GLN A 103 9.91 8.28 10.74
CA GLN A 103 8.77 7.38 10.85
C GLN A 103 7.86 7.71 12.05
N ALA A 104 8.43 8.06 13.21
CA ALA A 104 7.65 8.43 14.38
C ALA A 104 6.94 9.77 14.20
N ASN A 105 7.63 10.76 13.62
CA ASN A 105 7.07 12.07 13.31
C ASN A 105 5.91 11.96 12.32
N LEU A 106 6.08 11.14 11.28
CA LEU A 106 5.06 10.92 10.26
C LEU A 106 3.87 10.13 10.81
N ALA A 107 4.10 9.13 11.67
CA ALA A 107 3.03 8.35 12.30
C ALA A 107 2.13 9.19 13.23
N LEU A 108 2.69 10.24 13.84
CA LEU A 108 1.95 11.18 14.69
C LEU A 108 1.35 12.37 13.91
N CYS A 109 1.57 12.43 12.60
CA CYS A 109 1.09 13.51 11.75
C CYS A 109 -0.37 13.24 11.34
N ASP A 110 -1.27 14.16 11.68
CA ASP A 110 -2.70 14.10 11.40
C ASP A 110 -3.18 15.14 10.39
N ASP A 111 -2.26 15.95 9.87
CA ASP A 111 -2.53 17.03 8.92
C ASP A 111 -1.75 16.91 7.60
N LEU A 112 -1.53 15.69 7.12
CA LEU A 112 -1.11 15.45 5.74
C LEU A 112 -2.18 15.99 4.78
N ILE A 113 -1.76 16.73 3.77
CA ILE A 113 -2.67 17.21 2.73
C ILE A 113 -2.71 16.17 1.62
N ILE A 114 -3.89 15.65 1.31
CA ILE A 114 -4.06 14.52 0.39
C ILE A 114 -4.98 14.97 -0.75
N ALA A 115 -4.56 14.72 -1.98
CA ALA A 115 -5.42 14.79 -3.14
C ALA A 115 -5.23 13.54 -3.99
N CYS A 116 -6.31 13.06 -4.59
CA CYS A 116 -6.27 11.88 -5.44
C CYS A 116 -6.80 12.21 -6.84
N ARG A 117 -6.36 11.43 -7.83
CA ARG A 117 -6.82 11.58 -9.20
C ARG A 117 -6.85 10.24 -9.90
N TYR A 118 -7.99 9.97 -10.53
CA TYR A 118 -8.13 8.89 -11.49
C TYR A 118 -7.56 9.26 -12.83
N PHE A 119 -7.09 8.24 -13.53
CA PHE A 119 -6.75 8.38 -14.92
C PHE A 119 -7.91 9.01 -15.73
N GLY A 120 -7.62 10.10 -16.45
CA GLY A 120 -8.63 10.84 -17.24
C GLY A 120 -9.52 11.80 -16.45
N GLU A 121 -9.37 11.90 -15.13
CA GLU A 121 -10.17 12.77 -14.28
C GLU A 121 -9.39 13.98 -13.73
N ALA A 122 -10.11 14.94 -13.17
CA ALA A 122 -9.52 16.04 -12.43
C ALA A 122 -9.07 15.57 -11.03
N TRP A 123 -8.16 16.32 -10.42
CA TRP A 123 -7.82 16.11 -9.00
C TRP A 123 -9.06 16.30 -8.11
N SER A 124 -9.17 15.47 -7.08
CA SER A 124 -10.12 15.66 -6.01
C SER A 124 -9.90 16.99 -5.28
N GLU A 125 -10.89 17.40 -4.49
CA GLU A 125 -10.65 18.38 -3.44
C GLU A 125 -9.55 17.89 -2.49
N GLU A 126 -8.81 18.83 -1.92
CA GLU A 126 -7.75 18.54 -0.96
C GLU A 126 -8.36 18.19 0.40
N GLY A 127 -8.05 16.99 0.89
CA GLY A 127 -8.37 16.55 2.24
C GLY A 127 -7.17 16.71 3.17
N THR A 128 -7.44 16.75 4.48
CA THR A 128 -6.42 16.71 5.52
C THR A 128 -6.59 15.43 6.33
N GLY A 129 -5.50 14.71 6.62
CA GLY A 129 -5.59 13.47 7.40
C GLY A 129 -4.25 12.89 7.82
N SER A 130 -4.29 11.67 8.37
CA SER A 130 -3.11 10.91 8.80
C SER A 130 -2.71 9.85 7.79
N VAL A 131 -1.61 9.14 8.07
CA VAL A 131 -1.24 7.94 7.28
C VAL A 131 -2.32 6.86 7.37
N THR A 132 -2.98 6.71 8.52
CA THR A 132 -4.11 5.78 8.66
C THR A 132 -5.29 6.22 7.80
N SER A 133 -5.61 7.52 7.74
CA SER A 133 -6.65 8.05 6.84
C SER A 133 -6.31 7.81 5.37
N LEU A 134 -5.04 7.96 4.99
CA LEU A 134 -4.57 7.63 3.64
C LEU A 134 -4.73 6.13 3.33
N ALA A 135 -4.38 5.27 4.29
CA ALA A 135 -4.57 3.83 4.14
C ALA A 135 -6.06 3.46 4.02
N GLU A 136 -6.94 4.12 4.75
CA GLU A 136 -8.39 3.95 4.61
C GLU A 136 -8.88 4.34 3.22
N VAL A 137 -8.46 5.49 2.68
CA VAL A 137 -8.77 5.88 1.29
C VAL A 137 -8.31 4.83 0.28
N LEU A 138 -7.12 4.26 0.48
CA LEU A 138 -6.56 3.22 -0.39
C LEU A 138 -7.33 1.89 -0.27
N ARG A 139 -7.79 1.52 0.92
CA ARG A 139 -8.63 0.33 1.13
C ARG A 139 -10.04 0.52 0.59
N ASP A 140 -10.67 1.66 0.81
CA ASP A 140 -11.97 2.00 0.24
C ASP A 140 -11.90 1.99 -1.29
N TYR A 141 -10.77 2.41 -1.85
CA TYR A 141 -10.52 2.28 -3.27
C TYR A 141 -10.42 0.82 -3.72
N TRP A 142 -9.68 -0.04 -3.01
CA TRP A 142 -9.69 -1.48 -3.26
C TRP A 142 -11.13 -1.98 -3.35
N VAL A 143 -11.93 -1.67 -2.33
CA VAL A 143 -13.30 -2.15 -2.15
C VAL A 143 -14.23 -1.69 -3.27
N GLN A 144 -14.07 -0.47 -3.77
CA GLN A 144 -14.93 0.11 -4.81
C GLN A 144 -14.47 -0.23 -6.25
N SER A 145 -13.18 -0.48 -6.45
CA SER A 145 -12.61 -0.77 -7.78
C SER A 145 -12.93 -2.18 -8.29
N ASP A 146 -13.24 -3.10 -7.38
CA ASP A 146 -13.77 -4.41 -7.67
C ASP A 146 -15.30 -4.35 -7.65
N ASN A 147 -15.96 -5.01 -8.61
CA ASN A 147 -17.42 -5.22 -8.60
C ASN A 147 -17.88 -6.16 -7.44
N GLY A 148 -17.28 -6.06 -6.25
CA GLY A 148 -17.43 -7.00 -5.13
C GLY A 148 -16.60 -8.30 -5.26
N ILE A 149 -16.00 -8.55 -6.42
CA ILE A 149 -15.38 -9.85 -6.76
C ILE A 149 -14.07 -10.10 -5.99
N GLY A 150 -13.18 -9.12 -5.82
CA GLY A 150 -11.91 -9.34 -5.11
C GLY A 150 -12.07 -9.58 -3.62
N ILE A 151 -13.04 -8.91 -2.98
CA ILE A 151 -13.42 -9.18 -1.59
C ILE A 151 -14.11 -10.54 -1.48
N GLU A 152 -15.07 -10.84 -2.38
CA GLU A 152 -15.71 -12.16 -2.40
C GLU A 152 -14.69 -13.28 -2.62
N GLU A 153 -13.70 -13.09 -3.50
CA GLU A 153 -12.65 -14.04 -3.78
C GLU A 153 -11.70 -14.21 -2.58
N THR A 154 -11.30 -13.12 -1.93
CA THR A 154 -10.47 -13.16 -0.72
C THR A 154 -11.22 -13.83 0.43
N VAL A 155 -12.49 -13.48 0.63
CA VAL A 155 -13.36 -14.12 1.64
C VAL A 155 -13.59 -15.60 1.30
N ARG A 156 -13.76 -15.94 0.02
CA ARG A 156 -13.92 -17.33 -0.45
C ARG A 156 -12.64 -18.14 -0.24
N ARG A 157 -11.47 -17.58 -0.54
CA ARG A 157 -10.16 -18.19 -0.27
C ARG A 157 -9.95 -18.39 1.22
N ALA A 158 -10.24 -17.37 2.04
CA ALA A 158 -10.17 -17.46 3.49
C ALA A 158 -11.14 -18.51 4.05
N ALA A 159 -12.39 -18.54 3.60
CA ALA A 159 -13.38 -19.52 4.03
C ALA A 159 -12.99 -20.94 3.63
N SER A 160 -12.48 -21.14 2.41
CA SER A 160 -11.97 -22.42 1.92
C SER A 160 -10.75 -22.89 2.71
N ALA A 161 -9.82 -21.98 3.04
CA ALA A 161 -8.65 -22.28 3.85
C ALA A 161 -9.06 -22.67 5.29
N ILE A 162 -10.02 -21.94 5.89
CA ILE A 162 -10.56 -22.25 7.22
C ILE A 162 -11.27 -23.61 7.23
N ALA A 163 -12.10 -23.90 6.23
CA ALA A 163 -12.78 -25.18 6.11
C ALA A 163 -11.77 -26.34 5.98
N THR A 164 -10.76 -26.17 5.13
CA THR A 164 -9.69 -27.17 4.92
C THR A 164 -8.86 -27.38 6.18
N ALA A 165 -8.47 -26.29 6.86
CA ALA A 165 -7.76 -26.35 8.13
C ALA A 165 -8.59 -27.06 9.21
N SER A 166 -9.89 -26.77 9.28
CA SER A 166 -10.82 -27.43 10.20
C SER A 166 -10.95 -28.93 9.92
N ASP A 167 -11.00 -29.32 8.63
CA ASP A 167 -11.04 -30.72 8.19
C ASP A 167 -9.76 -31.48 8.57
N ILE A 168 -8.58 -30.85 8.41
CA ILE A 168 -7.30 -31.41 8.82
C ILE A 168 -7.26 -31.61 10.34
N LEU A 169 -7.73 -30.63 11.11
CA LEU A 169 -7.80 -30.70 12.57
C LEU A 169 -8.79 -31.77 13.06
N ALA A 170 -9.92 -31.94 12.36
CA ALA A 170 -10.95 -32.92 12.71
C ALA A 170 -10.55 -34.37 12.44
N ARG A 171 -9.61 -34.61 11.51
CA ARG A 171 -9.10 -35.96 11.17
C ARG A 171 -8.02 -36.47 12.12
N VAL A 172 -7.61 -35.68 13.11
CA VAL A 172 -6.62 -36.11 14.11
C VAL A 172 -7.34 -36.80 15.25
N GLU A 173 -7.16 -38.13 15.37
CA GLU A 173 -7.70 -38.89 16.50
C GLU A 173 -7.06 -38.44 17.82
N PRO A 174 -7.77 -38.50 18.97
CA PRO A 174 -7.29 -37.99 20.26
C PRO A 174 -6.07 -38.72 20.86
N GLY A 175 -5.41 -39.61 20.13
CA GLY A 175 -4.38 -40.53 20.63
C GLY A 175 -2.94 -40.26 20.18
N ASP A 176 -2.71 -39.50 19.09
CA ASP A 176 -1.35 -39.26 18.57
C ASP A 176 -0.66 -38.09 19.28
N ARG A 177 -0.30 -38.30 20.54
CA ARG A 177 0.64 -37.44 21.28
C ARG A 177 2.05 -38.04 21.20
N GLY A 178 2.65 -37.94 20.02
CA GLY A 178 4.09 -38.06 19.80
C GLY A 178 4.65 -36.69 19.41
N GLU A 179 5.77 -36.31 19.99
CA GLU A 179 6.33 -34.94 19.99
C GLU A 179 6.58 -34.30 18.61
N GLN A 180 6.49 -32.95 18.62
CA GLN A 180 6.95 -31.95 17.64
C GLN A 180 6.06 -31.72 16.40
N ASP A 181 5.55 -30.49 16.29
CA ASP A 181 4.66 -29.92 15.27
C ASP A 181 3.21 -30.44 15.25
N GLY A 182 2.45 -29.94 16.23
CA GLY A 182 1.04 -30.24 16.41
C GLY A 182 0.15 -29.83 15.22
N PRO A 183 -1.08 -30.41 15.14
CA PRO A 183 -2.04 -30.19 14.05
C PRO A 183 -2.36 -28.72 13.79
N SER A 184 -2.41 -27.92 14.85
CA SER A 184 -2.66 -26.48 14.83
C SER A 184 -1.52 -25.69 14.17
N THR A 185 -0.27 -26.09 14.37
CA THR A 185 0.89 -25.47 13.70
C THR A 185 0.88 -25.78 12.20
N LYS A 186 0.56 -27.02 11.82
CA LYS A 186 0.44 -27.41 10.41
C LYS A 186 -0.75 -26.72 9.72
N ALA A 187 -1.88 -26.59 10.41
CA ALA A 187 -3.04 -25.85 9.92
C ALA A 187 -2.72 -24.36 9.72
N LEU A 188 -1.99 -23.73 10.65
CA LEU A 188 -1.55 -22.33 10.51
C LEU A 188 -0.54 -22.15 9.36
N ILE A 189 0.44 -23.05 9.21
CA ILE A 189 1.40 -23.03 8.09
C ILE A 189 0.67 -23.19 6.75
N TRP A 190 -0.31 -24.10 6.67
CA TRP A 190 -1.12 -24.30 5.47
C TRP A 190 -2.05 -23.13 5.17
N LEU A 191 -2.66 -22.54 6.19
CA LEU A 191 -3.51 -21.35 6.02
C LEU A 191 -2.68 -20.18 5.46
N ASN A 192 -1.46 -20.00 5.99
CA ASN A 192 -0.50 -19.01 5.48
C ASN A 192 -0.12 -19.33 4.02
N ALA A 193 0.18 -20.59 3.71
CA ALA A 193 0.50 -21.00 2.33
C ALA A 193 -0.68 -20.81 1.36
N MET A 194 -1.93 -21.01 1.79
CA MET A 194 -3.10 -20.82 0.92
C MET A 194 -3.54 -19.36 0.76
N LEU A 195 -3.27 -18.50 1.74
CA LEU A 195 -3.62 -17.08 1.69
C LEU A 195 -2.59 -16.23 0.95
N PHE A 196 -1.33 -16.66 0.91
CA PHE A 196 -0.20 -15.87 0.39
C PHE A 196 0.60 -16.60 -0.71
N GLN A 197 -0.01 -17.53 -1.42
CA GLN A 197 0.59 -18.09 -2.65
C GLN A 197 0.31 -17.16 -3.83
N GLU A 198 1.40 -16.58 -4.35
CA GLU A 198 1.48 -15.86 -5.64
C GLU A 198 1.08 -16.74 -6.83
#